data_AF-A0A9P7V7H8-F1
#
_entry.id   AF-A0A9P7V7H8-F1
#
_cell.length_a   1.000
_cell.length_b   1.000
_cell.length_c   1.000
_cell.angle_alpha   90.00
_cell.angle_beta   90.00
_cell.angle_gamma   90.00
#
_symmetry.space_group_name_H-M   'P 1'
#
loop_
_entity.id
_entity.type
_entity.pdbx_description
1 polymer ?
#
loop_
_entity_poly.entity_id
_entity_poly.type
_entity_poly.pdbx_seq_one_letter_code
_entity_poly.pdbx_strand_id
1 'polypeptide(L)'
;MAVKKRSTVRGKIAKANRRADIKDKINLLKAEHNANILEETSNFNPLLKLAQISKKDKQIAKTRTFNEKLLGKVTFNTSNKLSKSVIRRKKRKEREQLKPQMDELLTSLPMDEFVDIEPQNAEPEYIEAERKNTNAPNANKQSGRRFILKQEHENFNQVLSSTQFRSSPFAALKDAIKHNMNK
;
A
#
# COMPACT_ATOMS: atom_id res chain seq x y z
N MET A 1 6.65 19.71 -3.98
CA MET A 1 5.86 18.54 -3.52
C MET A 1 4.40 18.71 -3.94
N ALA A 2 3.85 17.81 -4.76
CA ALA A 2 2.48 17.97 -5.29
C ALA A 2 1.41 17.50 -4.28
N VAL A 3 0.61 18.43 -3.78
CA VAL A 3 -0.46 18.17 -2.80
C VAL A 3 -1.59 17.36 -3.45
N LYS A 4 -1.78 16.11 -3.02
CA LYS A 4 -2.91 15.26 -3.45
C LYS A 4 -4.23 15.86 -2.94
N LYS A 5 -4.98 16.52 -3.83
CA LYS A 5 -6.32 17.07 -3.55
C LYS A 5 -7.27 15.95 -3.10
N ARG A 6 -7.89 16.11 -1.93
CA ARG A 6 -8.83 15.13 -1.36
C ARG A 6 -10.14 15.12 -2.17
N SER A 7 -10.66 13.94 -2.50
CA SER A 7 -11.95 13.78 -3.17
C SER A 7 -13.10 13.99 -2.17
N THR A 8 -13.69 15.18 -2.15
CA THR A 8 -14.91 15.45 -1.37
C THR A 8 -16.14 14.88 -2.09
N VAL A 9 -17.24 14.64 -1.36
CA VAL A 9 -18.51 14.17 -1.95
C VAL A 9 -18.99 15.11 -3.07
N ARG A 10 -18.89 16.44 -2.84
CA ARG A 10 -19.14 17.46 -3.87
C ARG A 10 -18.23 17.32 -5.10
N GLY A 11 -16.94 17.05 -4.88
CA GLY A 11 -15.99 16.78 -5.97
C GLY A 11 -16.24 15.45 -6.71
N LYS A 12 -16.86 14.46 -6.07
CA LYS A 12 -17.28 13.21 -6.71
C LYS A 12 -18.54 13.43 -7.57
N ILE A 13 -19.52 14.21 -7.09
CA ILE A 13 -20.73 14.56 -7.84
C ILE A 13 -20.38 15.39 -9.08
N ALA A 14 -19.53 16.42 -8.94
CA ALA A 14 -19.09 17.22 -10.09
C ALA A 14 -18.32 16.40 -11.16
N LYS A 15 -17.53 15.40 -10.72
CA LYS A 15 -16.85 14.47 -11.65
C LYS A 15 -17.82 13.46 -12.27
N ALA A 16 -18.87 13.06 -11.57
CA ALA A 16 -19.91 12.19 -12.11
C ALA A 16 -20.71 12.90 -13.22
N ASN A 17 -21.08 14.17 -13.00
CA ASN A 17 -21.79 14.98 -14.01
C ASN A 17 -20.93 15.21 -15.26
N ARG A 18 -19.64 15.58 -15.10
CA ARG A 18 -18.72 15.68 -16.25
C ARG A 18 -18.52 14.37 -17.00
N ARG A 19 -18.60 13.23 -16.30
CA ARG A 19 -18.52 11.91 -16.95
C ARG A 19 -19.79 11.56 -17.71
N ALA A 20 -20.95 12.02 -17.25
CA ALA A 20 -22.21 11.90 -17.98
C ALA A 20 -22.13 12.71 -19.29
N ASP A 21 -21.72 13.98 -19.24
CA ASP A 21 -21.57 14.83 -20.44
C ASP A 21 -20.60 14.24 -21.48
N ILE A 22 -19.49 13.67 -21.02
CA ILE A 22 -18.51 13.01 -21.90
C ILE A 22 -19.08 11.71 -22.46
N LYS A 23 -19.83 10.95 -21.67
CA LYS A 23 -20.47 9.71 -22.12
C LYS A 23 -21.51 9.98 -23.20
N ASP A 24 -22.29 11.05 -23.05
CA ASP A 24 -23.30 11.44 -24.03
C ASP A 24 -22.67 11.94 -25.33
N LYS A 25 -21.58 12.73 -25.24
CA LYS A 25 -20.78 13.11 -26.43
C LYS A 25 -20.13 11.91 -27.12
N ILE A 26 -19.64 10.92 -26.37
CA ILE A 26 -19.09 9.68 -26.94
C ILE A 26 -20.18 8.87 -27.63
N ASN A 27 -21.39 8.82 -27.07
CA ASN A 27 -22.51 8.12 -27.69
C ASN A 27 -22.96 8.81 -28.98
N LEU A 28 -22.98 10.14 -29.01
CA LEU A 28 -23.26 10.93 -30.21
C LEU A 28 -22.22 10.64 -31.31
N LEU A 29 -20.93 10.75 -31.00
CA LEU A 29 -19.84 10.48 -31.95
C LEU A 29 -19.83 9.02 -32.44
N LYS A 30 -20.21 8.07 -31.59
CA LYS A 30 -20.38 6.66 -32.00
C LYS A 30 -21.58 6.48 -32.92
N ALA A 31 -22.69 7.18 -32.67
CA ALA A 31 -23.85 7.14 -33.55
C ALA A 31 -23.51 7.73 -34.92
N GLU A 32 -22.81 8.87 -34.97
CA GLU A 32 -22.34 9.51 -36.22
C GLU A 32 -21.33 8.64 -36.99
N HIS A 33 -20.38 8.01 -36.29
CA HIS A 33 -19.43 7.08 -36.90
C HIS A 33 -20.11 5.80 -37.41
N ASN A 34 -21.09 5.27 -36.68
CA ASN A 34 -21.85 4.10 -37.12
C ASN A 34 -22.79 4.43 -38.29
N ALA A 35 -23.36 5.64 -38.35
CA ALA A 35 -24.15 6.11 -39.49
C ALA A 35 -23.29 6.25 -40.75
N ASN A 36 -22.08 6.81 -40.64
CA ASN A 36 -21.12 6.87 -41.75
C ASN A 36 -20.66 5.48 -42.23
N ILE A 37 -20.45 4.53 -41.31
CA ILE A 37 -20.14 3.13 -41.67
C ILE A 37 -21.33 2.45 -42.35
N LEU A 38 -22.57 2.77 -41.98
CA LEU A 38 -23.77 2.16 -42.57
C LEU A 38 -23.95 2.58 -44.05
N GLU A 39 -23.60 3.81 -44.41
CA GLU A 39 -23.63 4.26 -45.81
C GLU A 39 -22.53 3.59 -46.65
N GLU A 40 -21.31 3.44 -46.14
CA GLU A 40 -20.20 2.76 -46.85
C GLU A 40 -20.36 1.23 -46.95
N THR A 41 -21.15 0.60 -46.06
CA THR A 41 -21.34 -0.87 -46.01
C THR A 41 -22.59 -1.38 -46.72
N SER A 42 -23.39 -0.49 -47.31
CA SER A 42 -24.61 -0.82 -48.06
C SER A 42 -24.39 -1.73 -49.28
N ASN A 43 -23.13 -1.95 -49.69
CA ASN A 43 -22.73 -2.87 -50.75
C ASN A 43 -22.12 -4.20 -50.27
N PHE A 44 -22.19 -4.54 -48.98
CA PHE A 44 -21.63 -5.79 -48.44
C PHE A 44 -22.70 -6.70 -47.80
N ASN A 45 -22.71 -7.97 -48.21
CA ASN A 45 -23.61 -8.99 -47.68
C ASN A 45 -23.38 -9.15 -46.15
N PRO A 46 -24.39 -8.87 -45.29
CA PRO A 46 -24.25 -8.86 -43.84
C PRO A 46 -23.97 -10.26 -43.24
N LEU A 47 -24.17 -11.33 -44.00
CA LEU A 47 -23.88 -12.71 -43.60
C LEU A 47 -22.42 -13.11 -43.88
N LEU A 48 -21.70 -12.36 -44.72
CA LEU A 48 -20.32 -12.63 -45.11
C LEU A 48 -19.37 -11.62 -44.45
N LYS A 49 -19.19 -11.75 -43.14
CA LYS A 49 -18.27 -10.91 -42.40
C LYS A 49 -16.83 -11.42 -42.58
N LEU A 50 -16.07 -10.76 -43.44
CA LEU A 50 -14.64 -11.06 -43.61
C LEU A 50 -13.90 -10.78 -42.30
N ALA A 51 -12.95 -11.66 -41.95
CA ALA A 51 -12.10 -11.45 -40.80
C ALA A 51 -11.22 -10.21 -41.03
N GLN A 52 -11.43 -9.16 -40.24
CA GLN A 52 -10.72 -7.87 -40.36
C GLN A 52 -9.22 -7.96 -40.03
N ILE A 53 -8.75 -9.10 -39.53
CA ILE A 53 -7.39 -9.29 -39.03
C ILE A 53 -6.90 -10.69 -39.35
N SER A 54 -5.69 -10.78 -39.89
CA SER A 54 -5.08 -12.08 -40.20
C SER A 54 -4.77 -12.87 -38.92
N LYS A 55 -4.67 -14.20 -39.04
CA LYS A 55 -4.27 -15.07 -37.91
C LYS A 55 -2.86 -14.70 -37.41
N LYS A 56 -1.96 -14.31 -38.33
CA LYS A 56 -0.59 -13.87 -38.03
C LYS A 56 -0.60 -12.59 -37.18
N ASP A 57 -1.41 -11.60 -37.55
CA ASP A 57 -1.51 -10.33 -36.80
C ASP A 57 -2.11 -10.55 -35.41
N LYS A 58 -3.11 -11.43 -35.29
CA LYS A 58 -3.64 -11.82 -33.97
C LYS A 58 -2.57 -12.47 -33.09
N GLN A 59 -1.71 -13.31 -33.65
CA GLN A 59 -0.62 -13.92 -32.90
C GLN A 59 0.40 -12.88 -32.44
N ILE A 60 0.80 -11.96 -33.33
CA ILE A 60 1.73 -10.87 -33.01
C ILE A 60 1.14 -9.96 -31.92
N ALA A 61 -0.14 -9.60 -32.01
CA ALA A 61 -0.83 -8.80 -31.01
C ALA A 61 -0.89 -9.51 -29.64
N LYS A 62 -1.13 -10.83 -29.61
CA LYS A 62 -1.09 -11.63 -28.38
C LYS A 62 0.31 -11.61 -27.75
N THR A 63 1.36 -11.81 -28.55
CA THR A 63 2.75 -11.76 -28.06
C THR A 63 3.10 -10.37 -27.55
N ARG A 64 2.72 -9.32 -28.27
CA ARG A 64 2.98 -7.92 -27.89
C ARG A 64 2.28 -7.55 -26.58
N THR A 65 0.99 -7.84 -26.45
CA THR A 65 0.25 -7.59 -25.20
C THR A 65 0.78 -8.38 -24.02
N PHE A 66 1.32 -9.59 -24.25
CA PHE A 66 2.01 -10.35 -23.21
C PHE A 66 3.32 -9.70 -22.78
N ASN A 67 4.15 -9.28 -23.73
CA ASN A 67 5.41 -8.59 -23.47
C ASN A 67 5.19 -7.24 -22.77
N GLU A 68 4.18 -6.46 -23.19
CA GLU A 68 3.78 -5.22 -22.51
C GLU A 68 3.34 -5.47 -21.06
N LYS A 69 2.60 -6.56 -20.79
CA LYS A 69 2.26 -6.98 -19.43
C LYS A 69 3.50 -7.39 -18.62
N LEU A 70 4.53 -7.94 -19.26
CA LEU A 70 5.76 -8.37 -18.61
C LEU A 70 6.65 -7.15 -18.30
N LEU A 71 6.85 -6.25 -19.27
CA LEU A 71 7.58 -4.99 -19.10
C LEU A 71 6.89 -4.06 -18.08
N GLY A 72 5.56 -3.99 -18.10
CA GLY A 72 4.76 -3.27 -17.10
C GLY A 72 4.81 -3.88 -15.70
N LYS A 73 5.13 -5.18 -15.57
CA LYS A 73 5.41 -5.84 -14.28
C LYS A 73 6.81 -5.53 -13.75
N VAL A 74 7.80 -5.36 -14.63
CA VAL A 74 9.20 -5.12 -14.23
C VAL A 74 9.47 -3.65 -13.90
N THR A 75 8.76 -2.71 -14.54
CA THR A 75 9.08 -1.27 -14.43
C THR A 75 8.28 -0.48 -13.39
N PHE A 76 7.13 -0.99 -12.91
CA PHE A 76 6.28 -0.27 -11.95
C PHE A 76 5.65 -1.18 -10.88
N ASN A 77 6.44 -1.70 -9.92
CA ASN A 77 6.10 -1.87 -8.49
C ASN A 77 7.06 -2.82 -7.77
N THR A 78 8.03 -2.26 -7.07
CA THR A 78 8.81 -2.91 -5.99
C THR A 78 8.03 -2.98 -4.67
N SER A 79 6.71 -3.13 -4.67
CA SER A 79 5.99 -3.54 -3.46
C SER A 79 4.61 -4.16 -3.77
N ASN A 80 4.42 -5.42 -3.37
CA ASN A 80 3.12 -6.03 -3.07
C ASN A 80 2.11 -6.33 -4.20
N LYS A 81 2.53 -6.93 -5.33
CA LYS A 81 1.59 -7.52 -6.31
C LYS A 81 1.72 -9.03 -6.55
N LEU A 82 2.30 -9.78 -5.61
CA LEU A 82 2.06 -11.23 -5.59
C LEU A 82 0.58 -11.47 -5.28
N SER A 83 -0.06 -12.41 -5.98
CA SER A 83 -1.45 -12.73 -5.69
C SER A 83 -1.59 -13.25 -4.27
N LYS A 84 -2.76 -13.06 -3.64
CA LYS A 84 -3.02 -13.55 -2.28
C LYS A 84 -2.69 -15.04 -2.14
N SER A 85 -2.96 -15.84 -3.17
CA SER A 85 -2.62 -17.28 -3.21
C SER A 85 -1.11 -17.53 -3.16
N VAL A 86 -0.33 -16.77 -3.95
CA VAL A 86 1.14 -16.89 -3.96
C VAL A 86 1.74 -16.50 -2.62
N ILE A 87 1.24 -15.44 -1.98
CA ILE A 87 1.68 -15.03 -0.64
C ILE A 87 1.35 -16.12 0.40
N ARG A 88 0.15 -16.71 0.34
CA ARG A 88 -0.22 -17.81 1.25
C ARG A 88 0.67 -19.04 1.03
N ARG A 89 0.96 -19.39 -0.22
CA ARG A 89 1.84 -20.52 -0.56
C ARG A 89 3.27 -20.29 -0.08
N LYS A 90 3.81 -19.09 -0.27
CA LYS A 90 5.15 -18.70 0.24
C LYS A 90 5.21 -18.81 1.76
N LYS A 91 4.23 -18.23 2.47
CA LYS A 91 4.14 -18.30 3.94
C LYS A 91 3.90 -19.71 4.48
N ARG A 92 3.33 -20.62 3.70
CA ARG A 92 3.17 -22.03 4.09
C ARG A 92 4.51 -22.76 3.96
N LYS A 93 5.19 -22.62 2.83
CA LYS A 93 6.52 -23.19 2.60
C LYS A 93 7.54 -22.73 3.63
N GLU A 94 7.59 -21.42 3.89
CA GLU A 94 8.48 -20.83 4.91
C GLU A 94 8.18 -21.38 6.31
N ARG A 95 6.89 -21.58 6.65
CA ARG A 95 6.50 -22.24 7.90
C ARG A 95 6.88 -23.71 7.95
N GLU A 96 6.84 -24.43 6.84
CA GLU A 96 7.27 -25.83 6.76
C GLU A 96 8.79 -25.95 6.92
N GLN A 97 9.56 -25.01 6.35
CA GLN A 97 11.02 -24.94 6.50
C GLN A 97 11.47 -24.57 7.92
N LEU A 98 10.70 -23.73 8.62
CA LEU A 98 10.99 -23.34 10.01
C LEU A 98 10.51 -24.36 11.06
N LYS A 99 9.75 -25.38 10.65
CA LYS A 99 9.43 -26.47 11.57
C LYS A 99 10.69 -27.28 11.83
N PRO A 100 10.92 -27.74 13.07
CA PRO A 100 12.06 -28.61 13.37
C PRO A 100 11.97 -29.88 12.53
N GLN A 101 12.89 -30.04 11.59
CA GLN A 101 13.05 -31.25 10.79
C GLN A 101 14.08 -32.13 11.51
N MET A 102 13.61 -33.13 12.25
CA MET A 102 14.49 -34.04 13.00
C MET A 102 15.44 -34.82 12.06
N ASP A 103 15.01 -35.06 10.82
CA ASP A 103 15.80 -35.74 9.80
C ASP A 103 16.96 -34.88 9.26
N GLU A 104 16.81 -33.55 9.29
CA GLU A 104 17.84 -32.59 8.88
C GLU A 104 18.93 -32.46 9.95
N LEU A 105 18.58 -32.60 11.24
CA LEU A 105 19.54 -32.53 12.36
C LEU A 105 20.60 -33.64 12.32
N LEU A 106 20.27 -34.81 11.78
CA LEU A 106 21.21 -35.93 11.63
C LEU A 106 22.11 -35.80 10.39
N THR A 107 21.77 -34.90 9.46
CA THR A 107 22.50 -34.72 8.19
C THR A 107 23.24 -33.38 8.10
N SER A 108 22.82 -32.37 8.87
CA SER A 108 23.46 -31.06 8.95
C SER A 108 24.50 -30.95 10.05
N LEU A 109 24.68 -31.98 10.89
CA LEU A 109 25.75 -31.99 11.88
C LEU A 109 27.07 -32.19 11.10
N PRO A 110 28.01 -31.22 11.12
CA PRO A 110 29.37 -31.51 10.67
C PRO A 110 29.89 -32.64 11.55
N MET A 111 30.18 -33.79 10.95
CA MET A 111 30.62 -34.99 11.65
C MET A 111 32.04 -34.89 12.23
N ASP A 112 32.74 -33.77 11.99
CA ASP A 112 34.10 -33.55 12.43
C ASP A 112 34.19 -32.20 13.15
N GLU A 113 34.88 -32.20 14.31
CA GLU A 113 35.14 -31.08 15.25
C GLU A 113 34.16 -30.92 16.42
N PHE A 114 34.16 -31.92 17.31
CA PHE A 114 33.87 -31.68 18.73
C PHE A 114 35.04 -30.88 19.35
N VAL A 115 34.85 -29.57 19.50
CA VAL A 115 35.67 -28.74 20.38
C VAL A 115 34.90 -28.57 21.69
N ASP A 116 35.44 -29.12 22.77
CA ASP A 116 34.90 -28.96 24.12
C ASP A 116 34.98 -27.49 24.54
N ILE A 117 33.86 -26.78 24.47
CA ILE A 117 33.73 -25.41 24.99
C ILE A 117 33.21 -25.52 26.43
N GLU A 118 34.07 -25.19 27.40
CA GLU A 118 33.68 -25.10 28.80
C GLU A 118 32.54 -24.09 29.01
N PRO A 119 31.53 -24.41 29.85
CA PRO A 119 30.42 -23.50 30.12
C PRO A 119 30.90 -22.36 31.03
N GLN A 120 31.27 -21.24 30.43
CA GLN A 120 31.32 -19.97 31.15
C GLN A 120 29.89 -19.64 31.61
N ASN A 121 29.66 -19.68 32.92
CA ASN A 121 28.44 -19.24 33.59
C ASN A 121 28.23 -17.73 33.36
N ALA A 122 27.82 -17.34 32.17
CA ALA A 122 27.22 -16.06 31.90
C ALA A 122 25.71 -16.28 31.90
N GLU A 123 25.09 -16.10 33.07
CA GLU A 123 23.65 -15.89 33.17
C GLU A 123 23.28 -14.81 32.15
N PRO A 124 22.52 -15.12 31.09
CA PRO A 124 22.11 -14.11 30.14
C PRO A 124 21.08 -13.24 30.85
N GLU A 125 21.51 -12.12 31.43
CA GLU A 125 20.62 -11.06 31.90
C GLU A 125 19.68 -10.71 30.74
N TYR A 126 18.42 -11.12 30.87
CA TYR A 126 17.41 -10.93 29.85
C TYR A 126 17.10 -9.44 29.75
N ILE A 127 17.72 -8.78 28.77
CA ILE A 127 17.36 -7.40 28.41
C ILE A 127 16.02 -7.47 27.67
N GLU A 128 14.94 -7.13 28.37
CA GLU A 128 13.62 -6.98 27.74
C GLU A 128 13.71 -5.97 26.60
N ALA A 129 13.55 -6.45 25.37
CA ALA A 129 13.52 -5.59 24.21
C ALA A 129 12.35 -4.61 24.33
N GLU A 130 12.65 -3.30 24.37
CA GLU A 130 11.65 -2.24 24.41
C GLU A 130 10.69 -2.38 23.22
N ARG A 131 9.45 -2.81 23.51
CA ARG A 131 8.41 -2.94 22.48
C ARG A 131 7.96 -1.54 22.08
N LYS A 132 8.38 -1.11 20.88
CA LYS A 132 7.90 0.13 20.28
C LYS A 132 6.37 0.11 20.25
N ASN A 133 5.73 1.12 20.85
CA ASN A 133 4.28 1.25 20.86
C ASN A 133 3.78 1.56 19.44
N THR A 134 3.46 0.50 18.70
CA THR A 134 2.95 0.58 17.33
C THR A 134 1.55 1.20 17.24
N ASN A 135 0.87 1.37 18.38
CA ASN A 135 -0.50 1.87 18.47
C ASN A 135 -0.58 3.38 18.80
N ALA A 136 0.52 4.12 18.66
CA ALA A 136 0.50 5.57 18.82
C ALA A 136 -0.44 6.25 17.79
N PRO A 137 -1.17 7.31 18.19
CA PRO A 137 -2.06 8.02 17.30
C PRO A 137 -1.27 8.67 16.15
N ASN A 138 -1.74 8.46 14.92
CA ASN A 138 -1.05 8.95 13.72
C ASN A 138 -1.52 10.36 13.33
N ALA A 139 -0.63 11.35 13.39
CA ALA A 139 -0.89 12.75 13.04
C ALA A 139 -1.33 12.97 11.57
N ASN A 140 -1.05 12.04 10.66
CA ASN A 140 -1.51 12.13 9.27
C ASN A 140 -2.99 11.72 9.11
N LYS A 141 -3.53 10.91 10.04
CA LYS A 141 -4.93 10.45 10.01
C LYS A 141 -5.82 11.43 10.77
N GLN A 142 -7.04 11.66 10.27
CA GLN A 142 -7.97 12.60 10.93
C GLN A 142 -8.37 12.16 12.34
N SER A 143 -8.58 10.86 12.56
CA SER A 143 -8.84 10.30 13.89
C SER A 143 -7.67 10.49 14.84
N GLY A 144 -6.45 10.22 14.37
CA GLY A 144 -5.22 10.44 15.14
C GLY A 144 -5.03 11.92 15.49
N ARG A 145 -5.24 12.85 14.55
CA ARG A 145 -5.21 14.29 14.82
C ARG A 145 -6.21 14.71 15.89
N ARG A 146 -7.44 14.21 15.82
CA ARG A 146 -8.48 14.53 16.80
C ARG A 146 -8.12 14.01 18.19
N PHE A 147 -7.54 12.81 18.25
CA PHE A 147 -7.07 12.23 19.51
C PHE A 147 -5.88 13.00 20.08
N ILE A 148 -4.87 13.31 19.26
CA ILE A 148 -3.72 14.15 19.67
C ILE A 148 -4.20 15.50 20.18
N LEU A 149 -5.11 16.17 19.47
CA LEU A 149 -5.69 17.44 19.93
C LEU A 149 -6.37 17.34 21.29
N LYS A 150 -7.09 16.24 21.55
CA LYS A 150 -7.72 16.00 22.85
C LYS A 150 -6.67 15.86 23.95
N GLN A 151 -5.62 15.07 23.69
CA GLN A 151 -4.53 14.87 24.63
C GLN A 151 -3.74 16.16 24.88
N GLU A 152 -3.44 16.94 23.84
CA GLU A 152 -2.79 18.25 23.96
C GLU A 152 -3.65 19.25 24.74
N HIS A 153 -4.97 19.22 24.54
CA HIS A 153 -5.88 20.05 25.31
C HIS A 153 -5.87 19.69 26.81
N GLU A 154 -5.88 18.41 27.14
CA GLU A 154 -5.77 17.92 28.53
C GLU A 154 -4.42 18.32 29.15
N ASN A 155 -3.31 18.11 28.43
CA ASN A 155 -1.97 18.53 28.86
C ASN A 155 -1.90 20.05 29.09
N PHE A 156 -2.47 20.85 28.19
CA PHE A 156 -2.48 22.30 28.33
C PHE A 156 -3.28 22.76 29.55
N ASN A 157 -4.46 22.18 29.79
CA ASN A 157 -5.24 22.49 30.99
C ASN A 157 -4.50 22.11 32.28
N GLN A 158 -3.70 21.04 32.26
CA GLN A 158 -2.83 20.67 33.38
C GLN A 158 -1.72 21.69 33.63
N VAL A 159 -1.15 22.28 32.57
CA VAL A 159 -0.17 23.37 32.71
C VAL A 159 -0.83 24.59 33.34
N LEU A 160 -2.04 24.95 32.89
CA LEU A 160 -2.79 26.10 33.42
C LEU A 160 -3.14 25.97 34.91
N SER A 161 -3.35 24.75 35.40
CA SER A 161 -3.65 24.50 36.81
C SER A 161 -2.41 24.46 37.71
N SER A 162 -1.21 24.39 37.14
CA SER A 162 0.04 24.32 37.90
C SER A 162 0.37 25.63 38.64
N THR A 163 0.99 25.52 39.82
CA THR A 163 1.44 26.67 40.61
C THR A 163 2.55 27.45 39.90
N GLN A 164 3.38 26.75 39.13
CA GLN A 164 4.45 27.33 38.30
C GLN A 164 3.89 28.25 37.20
N PHE A 165 2.73 27.93 36.65
CA PHE A 165 2.06 28.79 35.67
C PHE A 165 1.56 30.10 36.30
N ARG A 166 1.15 30.06 37.58
CA ARG A 166 0.72 31.25 38.32
C ARG A 166 1.89 32.20 38.63
N SER A 167 3.09 31.67 38.89
CA SER A 167 4.28 32.50 39.15
C SER A 167 4.91 33.02 37.85
N SER A 168 5.01 32.17 36.82
CA SER A 168 5.70 32.50 35.56
C SER A 168 5.06 31.79 34.35
N PRO A 169 4.03 32.39 33.74
CA PRO A 169 3.22 31.71 32.71
C PRO A 169 4.03 31.31 31.48
N PHE A 170 4.91 32.19 31.00
CA PHE A 170 5.74 31.92 29.82
C PHE A 170 6.85 30.91 30.06
N ALA A 171 7.42 30.87 31.28
CA ALA A 171 8.45 29.90 31.63
C ALA A 171 7.84 28.49 31.75
N ALA A 172 6.72 28.38 32.48
CA ALA A 172 5.98 27.12 32.60
C ALA A 172 5.54 26.56 31.24
N LEU A 173 5.06 27.42 30.33
CA LEU A 173 4.68 26.99 28.98
C LEU A 173 5.90 26.55 28.16
N LYS A 174 7.02 27.27 28.26
CA LYS A 174 8.27 26.91 27.56
C LYS A 174 8.77 25.54 27.99
N ASP A 175 8.73 25.25 29.29
CA ASP A 175 9.19 23.97 29.82
C ASP A 175 8.24 22.83 29.46
N ALA A 176 6.92 23.07 29.45
CA ALA A 176 5.95 22.10 28.96
C ALA A 176 6.16 21.75 27.47
N ILE A 177 6.43 22.76 26.62
CA ILE A 177 6.75 22.52 25.20
C ILE A 177 8.03 21.72 25.05
N LYS A 178 9.09 22.05 25.80
CA LYS A 178 10.34 21.27 25.79
C LYS A 178 10.12 19.82 26.19
N HIS A 179 9.33 19.58 27.24
CA HIS A 179 9.01 18.24 27.70
C HIS A 179 8.27 17.44 26.62
N ASN A 180 7.34 18.04 25.88
CA ASN A 180 6.62 17.36 24.80
C ASN A 180 7.49 17.04 23.58
N MET A 181 8.56 17.80 23.34
CA MET A 181 9.49 17.54 22.22
C MET A 181 10.48 16.42 22.50
N ASN A 182 10.75 16.14 23.77
CA ASN A 182 11.70 15.09 24.20
C ASN A 182 11.03 13.72 24.42
N LYS A 183 9.73 13.62 24.17
CA LYS A 183 8.90 12.44 24.38
C LYS A 183 8.68 11.68 23.06
#